data_AF-A0A372QPS1-F1
#
_entry.id   AF-A0A372QPS1-F1
#
_cell.length_a   1.000
_cell.length_b   1.000
_cell.length_c   1.000
_cell.angle_alpha   90.00
_cell.angle_beta   90.00
_cell.angle_gamma   90.00
#
_symmetry.space_group_name_H-M   'P 1'
#
loop_
_entity.id
_entity.type
_entity.pdbx_description
1 polymer ?
#
loop_
_entity_poly.entity_id
_entity_poly.type
_entity_poly.pdbx_seq_one_letter_code
_entity_poly.pdbx_strand_id
1 'polypeptide(L)'
;MASNIGLDSFVIVALEAELMSSDANVSFLTHQEHRQKLIKCAERYAEARQKVLSIPGTSVIEDIQYAMSLIYEEYKANTWPDKFKQKYDLSLAVSPVKEALVAARILEEYSDLTTVLHQDLNYDWYWAVNETGEILDKAIGYDDHL
;
A
#
# COMPACT_ATOMS: atom_id res chain seq x y z
N MET A 1 -53.96 22.83 -4.37
CA MET A 1 -53.74 22.75 -2.91
C MET A 1 -52.45 21.97 -2.70
N ALA A 2 -51.35 22.66 -2.46
CA ALA A 2 -50.09 22.02 -2.09
C ALA A 2 -50.06 21.90 -0.56
N SER A 3 -50.05 20.68 -0.02
CA SER A 3 -49.86 20.44 1.40
C SER A 3 -48.37 20.57 1.71
N ASN A 4 -47.99 21.63 2.44
CA ASN A 4 -46.69 21.73 3.08
C ASN A 4 -46.55 20.58 4.08
N ILE A 5 -45.69 19.60 3.75
CA ILE A 5 -45.27 18.58 4.69
C ILE A 5 -44.19 19.25 5.55
N GLY A 6 -44.62 19.92 6.62
CA GLY A 6 -43.72 20.42 7.65
C GLY A 6 -43.16 19.22 8.40
N LEU A 7 -42.01 18.70 7.95
CA LEU A 7 -41.21 17.80 8.76
C LEU A 7 -40.77 18.59 10.00
N ASP A 8 -41.22 18.14 11.17
CA ASP A 8 -40.83 18.71 12.45
C ASP A 8 -39.30 18.75 12.54
N SER A 9 -38.75 19.90 12.94
CA SER A 9 -37.29 20.16 13.04
C SER A 9 -36.55 19.04 13.79
N PHE A 10 -37.22 18.41 14.77
CA PHE A 10 -36.69 17.30 15.55
C PHE A 10 -36.49 16.01 14.73
N VAL A 11 -37.37 15.73 13.76
CA VAL A 11 -37.27 14.53 12.89
C VAL A 11 -36.12 14.69 11.89
N ILE A 12 -35.89 15.91 11.40
CA ILE A 12 -34.75 16.22 10.50
C ILE A 12 -33.42 16.01 11.24
N VAL A 13 -33.29 16.56 12.46
CA VAL A 13 -32.06 16.41 13.26
C VAL A 13 -31.76 14.95 13.62
N ALA A 14 -32.80 14.15 13.91
CA ALA A 14 -32.61 12.73 14.20
C ALA A 14 -32.15 11.92 12.98
N LEU A 15 -32.72 12.19 11.79
CA LEU A 15 -32.29 11.60 10.53
C LEU A 15 -30.86 12.01 10.15
N GLU A 16 -30.50 13.28 10.35
CA GLU A 16 -29.13 13.76 10.13
C GLU A 16 -28.13 13.07 11.07
N ALA A 17 -28.47 12.90 12.35
CA ALA A 17 -27.61 12.20 13.31
C ALA A 17 -27.42 10.71 12.97
N GLU A 18 -28.47 10.01 12.52
CA GLU A 18 -28.37 8.62 12.06
C GLU A 18 -27.52 8.50 10.78
N LEU A 19 -27.66 9.43 9.82
CA LEU A 19 -26.83 9.47 8.62
C LEU A 19 -25.36 9.70 8.97
N MET A 20 -25.07 10.68 9.83
CA MET A 20 -23.71 10.97 10.29
C MET A 20 -23.10 9.79 11.06
N SER A 21 -23.89 9.07 11.85
CA SER A 21 -23.43 7.87 12.55
C SER A 21 -23.17 6.70 11.59
N SER A 22 -23.98 6.55 10.55
CA SER A 22 -23.78 5.54 9.50
C SER A 22 -22.51 5.83 8.70
N ASP A 23 -22.31 7.07 8.27
CA ASP A 23 -21.14 7.49 7.48
C ASP A 23 -19.84 7.36 8.29
N ALA A 24 -19.86 7.70 9.58
CA ALA A 24 -18.72 7.51 10.48
C ALA A 24 -18.36 6.02 10.65
N ASN A 25 -19.36 5.14 10.75
CA ASN A 25 -19.13 3.69 10.84
C ASN A 25 -18.55 3.11 9.55
N VAL A 26 -19.02 3.56 8.38
CA VAL A 26 -18.49 3.13 7.08
C VAL A 26 -17.03 3.59 6.93
N SER A 27 -16.72 4.85 7.26
CA SER A 27 -15.36 5.37 7.22
C SER A 27 -14.40 4.64 8.18
N PHE A 28 -14.88 4.21 9.34
CA PHE A 28 -14.08 3.44 10.28
C PHE A 28 -13.76 2.04 9.76
N LEU A 29 -14.75 1.35 9.19
CA LEU A 29 -14.59 0.01 8.62
C LEU A 29 -13.64 0.02 7.42
N THR A 30 -13.77 0.99 6.50
CA THR A 30 -12.88 1.11 5.33
C THR A 30 -11.44 1.37 5.75
N HIS A 31 -11.24 2.22 6.77
CA HIS A 31 -9.92 2.46 7.35
C HIS A 31 -9.32 1.18 7.94
N GLN A 32 -10.08 0.45 8.77
CA GLN A 32 -9.61 -0.77 9.42
C GLN A 32 -9.25 -1.86 8.39
N GLU A 33 -10.08 -2.05 7.37
CA GLU A 33 -9.81 -3.00 6.29
C GLU A 33 -8.53 -2.65 5.51
N HIS A 34 -8.35 -1.37 5.20
CA HIS A 34 -7.15 -0.90 4.50
C HIS A 34 -5.88 -1.08 5.33
N ARG A 35 -5.95 -0.75 6.63
CA ARG A 35 -4.85 -0.96 7.57
C ARG A 35 -4.45 -2.44 7.67
N GLN A 36 -5.42 -3.36 7.63
CA GLN A 36 -5.14 -4.79 7.62
C GLN A 36 -4.46 -5.26 6.33
N LYS A 37 -4.77 -4.65 5.18
CA LYS A 37 -4.05 -4.93 3.92
C LYS A 37 -2.59 -4.49 4.00
N LEU A 38 -2.34 -3.30 4.55
CA LEU A 38 -0.98 -2.78 4.78
C LEU A 38 -0.17 -3.71 5.67
N ILE A 39 -0.71 -4.14 6.82
CA ILE A 39 -0.03 -5.07 7.73
C ILE A 39 0.34 -6.38 7.03
N LYS A 40 -0.62 -7.01 6.35
CA LYS A 40 -0.39 -8.28 5.63
C LYS A 40 0.65 -8.12 4.51
N CYS A 41 0.65 -6.98 3.84
CA CYS A 41 1.62 -6.67 2.80
C CYS A 41 3.03 -6.48 3.40
N ALA A 42 3.14 -5.75 4.51
CA ALA A 42 4.39 -5.58 5.25
C ALA A 42 4.96 -6.91 5.76
N GLU A 43 4.12 -7.80 6.31
CA GLU A 43 4.53 -9.15 6.74
C GLU A 43 5.05 -9.98 5.57
N ARG A 44 4.34 -9.98 4.42
CA ARG A 44 4.80 -10.64 3.19
C ARG A 44 6.13 -10.08 2.71
N TYR A 45 6.32 -8.76 2.79
CA TYR A 45 7.58 -8.11 2.43
C TYR A 45 8.70 -8.55 3.37
N ALA A 46 8.46 -8.57 4.68
CA ALA A 46 9.44 -9.01 5.66
C ALA A 46 9.90 -10.46 5.38
N GLU A 47 8.97 -11.37 5.09
CA GLU A 47 9.30 -12.75 4.69
C GLU A 47 10.11 -12.81 3.40
N ALA A 48 9.72 -12.06 2.37
CA ALA A 48 10.43 -12.02 1.09
C ALA A 48 11.84 -11.43 1.25
N ARG A 49 11.98 -10.37 2.05
CA ARG A 49 13.24 -9.75 2.43
C ARG A 49 14.17 -10.74 3.14
N GLN A 50 13.65 -11.52 4.09
CA GLN A 50 14.44 -12.54 4.77
C GLN A 50 14.90 -13.66 3.83
N LYS A 51 14.08 -14.03 2.84
CA LYS A 51 14.51 -14.99 1.80
C LYS A 51 15.67 -14.45 0.97
N VAL A 52 15.65 -13.18 0.59
CA VAL A 52 16.80 -12.54 -0.08
C VAL A 52 18.03 -12.64 0.80
N LEU A 53 17.95 -12.16 2.06
CA LEU A 53 19.07 -12.18 3.02
C LEU A 53 19.64 -13.56 3.33
N SER A 54 18.84 -14.62 3.16
CA SER A 54 19.30 -16.00 3.37
C SER A 54 20.26 -16.50 2.28
N ILE A 55 20.35 -15.81 1.14
CA ILE A 55 21.20 -16.19 0.01
C ILE A 55 22.59 -15.56 0.19
N PRO A 56 23.69 -16.35 0.20
CA PRO A 56 25.03 -15.82 0.36
C PRO A 56 25.40 -14.76 -0.69
N GLY A 57 25.99 -13.66 -0.22
CA GLY A 57 26.48 -12.57 -1.08
C GLY A 57 25.40 -11.59 -1.56
N THR A 58 24.20 -11.65 -1.00
CA THR A 58 23.12 -10.68 -1.29
C THR A 58 23.07 -9.56 -0.24
N SER A 59 22.49 -8.43 -0.65
CA SER A 59 22.24 -7.24 0.15
C SER A 59 20.82 -6.74 -0.12
N VAL A 60 20.02 -6.56 0.92
CA VAL A 60 18.66 -6.02 0.79
C VAL A 60 18.65 -4.65 0.12
N ILE A 61 19.62 -3.80 0.46
CA ILE A 61 19.69 -2.45 -0.11
C ILE A 61 19.99 -2.57 -1.60
N GLU A 62 20.99 -3.35 -2.00
CA GLU A 62 21.43 -3.38 -3.39
C GLU A 62 20.51 -4.23 -4.28
N ASP A 63 20.18 -5.45 -3.86
CA ASP A 63 19.44 -6.41 -4.69
C ASP A 63 17.97 -6.02 -4.85
N ILE A 64 17.28 -5.58 -3.78
CA ILE A 64 15.87 -5.18 -3.88
C ILE A 64 15.76 -3.84 -4.63
N GLN A 65 16.65 -2.86 -4.41
CA GLN A 65 16.64 -1.62 -5.18
C GLN A 65 16.96 -1.86 -6.67
N TYR A 66 17.87 -2.78 -6.96
CA TYR A 66 18.14 -3.19 -8.33
C TYR A 66 16.90 -3.84 -8.96
N ALA A 67 16.22 -4.73 -8.24
CA ALA A 67 14.97 -5.36 -8.69
C ALA A 67 13.84 -4.33 -8.92
N MET A 68 13.69 -3.33 -8.05
CA MET A 68 12.77 -2.20 -8.27
C MET A 68 13.10 -1.43 -9.55
N SER A 69 14.39 -1.22 -9.83
CA SER A 69 14.83 -0.55 -11.06
C SER A 69 14.45 -1.36 -12.30
N LEU A 70 14.56 -2.69 -12.24
CA LEU A 70 14.12 -3.58 -13.32
C LEU A 70 12.59 -3.54 -13.54
N ILE A 71 11.81 -3.54 -12.47
CA ILE A 71 10.34 -3.40 -12.53
C ILE A 71 9.97 -2.04 -13.15
N TYR A 72 10.69 -0.97 -12.80
CA TYR A 72 10.47 0.35 -13.38
C TYR A 72 10.77 0.39 -14.89
N GLU A 73 11.81 -0.31 -15.36
CA GLU A 73 12.05 -0.47 -16.80
C GLU A 73 10.91 -1.23 -17.51
N GLU A 74 10.39 -2.30 -16.89
CA GLU A 74 9.20 -3.02 -17.37
C GLU A 74 7.97 -2.10 -17.43
N TYR A 75 7.71 -1.34 -16.37
CA TYR A 75 6.63 -0.35 -16.30
C TYR A 75 6.71 0.69 -17.42
N LYS A 76 7.89 1.28 -17.66
CA LYS A 76 8.08 2.27 -18.74
C LYS A 76 7.79 1.69 -20.12
N ALA A 77 8.28 0.47 -20.38
CA ALA A 77 8.05 -0.22 -21.65
C ALA A 77 6.56 -0.55 -21.86
N ASN A 78 5.86 -0.94 -20.79
CA ASN A 78 4.42 -1.22 -20.84
C ASN A 78 3.58 0.05 -21.00
N THR A 79 3.98 1.16 -20.36
CA THR A 79 3.23 2.42 -20.36
C THR A 79 3.46 3.23 -21.62
N TRP A 80 4.69 3.22 -22.17
CA TRP A 80 5.05 3.98 -23.36
C TRP A 80 5.83 3.12 -24.37
N PRO A 81 5.17 2.14 -25.01
CA PRO A 81 5.83 1.17 -25.90
C PRO A 81 6.46 1.81 -27.15
N ASP A 82 5.95 2.96 -27.59
CA ASP A 82 6.52 3.71 -28.71
C ASP A 82 7.87 4.38 -28.37
N LYS A 83 8.14 4.59 -27.08
CA LYS A 83 9.33 5.30 -26.57
C LYS A 83 10.34 4.35 -25.92
N PHE A 84 9.87 3.30 -25.25
CA PHE A 84 10.69 2.35 -24.54
C PHE A 84 10.39 0.93 -25.01
N LYS A 85 11.45 0.18 -25.31
CA LYS A 85 11.34 -1.25 -25.61
C LYS A 85 11.59 -2.05 -24.34
N GLN A 86 10.87 -3.14 -24.17
CA GLN A 86 11.16 -4.11 -23.13
C GLN A 86 12.58 -4.64 -23.30
N LYS A 87 13.42 -4.43 -22.28
CA LYS A 87 14.84 -4.81 -22.31
C LYS A 87 15.10 -6.18 -21.69
N TYR A 88 14.28 -6.57 -20.73
CA TYR A 88 14.43 -7.79 -19.96
C TYR A 88 13.10 -8.52 -19.86
N ASP A 89 13.14 -9.85 -19.99
CA ASP A 89 12.04 -10.72 -19.61
C ASP A 89 12.27 -11.16 -18.16
N LEU A 90 11.60 -10.49 -17.23
CA LEU A 90 11.77 -10.73 -15.79
C LEU A 90 11.21 -12.10 -15.36
N SER A 91 10.39 -12.75 -16.18
CA SER A 91 9.87 -14.10 -15.89
C SER A 91 10.97 -15.17 -15.93
N LEU A 92 12.09 -14.88 -16.61
CA LEU A 92 13.24 -15.76 -16.74
C LEU A 92 14.29 -15.56 -15.63
N ALA A 93 14.04 -14.68 -14.67
CA ALA A 93 14.98 -14.42 -13.58
C ALA A 93 15.22 -15.67 -12.73
N VAL A 94 16.49 -15.86 -12.36
CA VAL A 94 16.94 -16.92 -11.44
C VAL A 94 17.42 -16.32 -10.13
N SER A 95 17.58 -17.15 -9.11
CA SER A 95 18.07 -16.72 -7.80
C SER A 95 19.50 -16.15 -7.89
N PRO A 96 19.82 -15.03 -7.22
CA PRO A 96 19.02 -14.30 -6.23
C PRO A 96 18.03 -13.26 -6.78
N VAL A 97 18.14 -12.90 -8.07
CA VAL A 97 17.34 -11.83 -8.69
C VAL A 97 15.85 -12.14 -8.64
N LYS A 98 15.47 -13.41 -8.77
CA LYS A 98 14.08 -13.86 -8.66
C LYS A 98 13.48 -13.51 -7.30
N GLU A 99 14.18 -13.80 -6.21
CA GLU A 99 13.69 -13.51 -4.85
C GLU A 99 13.65 -12.00 -4.59
N ALA A 100 14.63 -11.25 -5.10
CA ALA A 100 14.64 -9.79 -5.02
C ALA A 100 13.47 -9.15 -5.78
N LEU A 101 13.12 -9.67 -6.98
CA LEU A 101 11.95 -9.24 -7.74
C LEU A 101 10.64 -9.50 -7.00
N VAL A 102 10.52 -10.63 -6.29
CA VAL A 102 9.35 -10.90 -5.45
C VAL A 102 9.25 -9.86 -4.33
N ALA A 103 10.34 -9.59 -3.62
CA ALA A 103 10.35 -8.59 -2.56
C ALA A 103 10.05 -7.17 -3.09
N ALA A 104 10.62 -6.79 -4.23
CA ALA A 104 10.41 -5.50 -4.87
C ALA A 104 8.95 -5.28 -5.32
N ARG A 105 8.29 -6.31 -5.88
CA ARG A 105 6.86 -6.24 -6.24
C ARG A 105 5.94 -6.09 -5.03
N ILE A 106 6.29 -6.73 -3.92
CA ILE A 106 5.52 -6.54 -2.67
C ILE A 106 5.72 -5.12 -2.14
N LEU A 107 6.93 -4.55 -2.27
CA LEU A 107 7.19 -3.17 -1.87
C LEU A 107 6.47 -2.15 -2.78
N GLU A 108 6.33 -2.44 -4.07
CA GLU A 108 5.46 -1.67 -4.99
C GLU A 108 3.99 -1.73 -4.55
N GLU A 109 3.46 -2.93 -4.28
CA GLU A 109 2.10 -3.12 -3.73
C GLU A 109 1.92 -2.33 -2.41
N TYR A 110 2.94 -2.31 -1.55
CA TYR A 110 2.94 -1.53 -0.32
C TYR A 110 2.83 -0.03 -0.58
N SER A 111 3.60 0.48 -1.54
CA SER A 111 3.56 1.89 -1.96
C SER A 111 2.20 2.28 -2.53
N ASP A 112 1.57 1.40 -3.31
CA ASP A 112 0.22 1.63 -3.84
C ASP A 112 -0.81 1.71 -2.71
N LEU A 113 -0.73 0.82 -1.71
CA LEU A 113 -1.57 0.87 -0.52
C LEU A 113 -1.34 2.16 0.30
N THR A 114 -0.11 2.65 0.41
CA THR A 114 0.17 3.95 1.03
C THR A 114 -0.47 5.10 0.24
N THR A 115 -0.46 5.02 -1.10
CA THR A 115 -1.06 6.04 -1.96
C THR A 115 -2.58 6.10 -1.80
N VAL A 116 -3.26 4.96 -1.63
CA VAL A 116 -4.70 4.88 -1.35
C VAL A 116 -5.09 5.62 -0.06
N LEU A 117 -4.25 5.61 0.98
CA LEU A 117 -4.52 6.39 2.20
C LEU A 117 -4.67 7.88 1.88
N HIS A 118 -3.78 8.41 1.06
CA HIS A 118 -3.78 9.82 0.70
C HIS A 118 -4.88 10.17 -0.32
N GLN A 119 -4.98 9.39 -1.39
CA GLN A 119 -5.83 9.72 -2.53
C GLN A 119 -7.31 9.35 -2.31
N ASP A 120 -7.57 8.18 -1.74
CA ASP A 120 -8.94 7.65 -1.66
C ASP A 120 -9.54 7.84 -0.27
N LEU A 121 -8.72 7.74 0.78
CA LEU A 121 -9.15 7.92 2.17
C LEU A 121 -8.85 9.32 2.72
N ASN A 122 -8.29 10.20 1.87
CA ASN A 122 -8.08 11.63 2.15
C ASN A 122 -7.26 11.93 3.42
N TYR A 123 -6.32 11.04 3.77
CA TYR A 123 -5.35 11.31 4.83
C TYR A 123 -4.27 12.28 4.35
N ASP A 124 -3.71 13.04 5.29
CA ASP A 124 -2.50 13.82 5.06
C ASP A 124 -1.35 12.91 4.60
N TRP A 125 -0.58 13.37 3.61
CA TRP A 125 0.51 12.57 3.04
C TRP A 125 1.59 12.23 4.07
N TYR A 126 1.99 13.17 4.92
CA TYR A 126 3.00 12.91 5.95
C TYR A 126 2.48 11.91 6.98
N TRP A 127 1.19 12.02 7.35
CA TRP A 127 0.56 11.05 8.22
C TRP A 127 0.53 9.65 7.57
N ALA A 128 0.13 9.53 6.30
CA ALA A 128 0.08 8.25 5.60
C ALA A 128 1.46 7.59 5.50
N VAL A 129 2.50 8.36 5.18
CA VAL A 129 3.88 7.86 5.15
C VAL A 129 4.36 7.45 6.54
N ASN A 130 4.05 8.20 7.60
CA ASN A 130 4.45 7.85 8.96
C ASN A 130 3.77 6.55 9.44
N GLU A 131 2.44 6.47 9.33
CA GLU A 131 1.68 5.28 9.77
C GLU A 131 2.15 4.03 9.02
N THR A 132 2.34 4.13 7.70
CA THR A 132 2.85 3.00 6.90
C THR A 132 4.33 2.72 7.15
N GLY A 133 5.15 3.72 7.44
CA GLY A 133 6.53 3.52 7.89
C GLY A 133 6.57 2.68 9.17
N GLU A 134 5.80 3.05 10.20
CA GLU A 134 5.74 2.32 11.46
C GLU A 134 5.25 0.87 11.30
N ILE A 135 4.28 0.62 10.42
CA ILE A 135 3.80 -0.73 10.12
C ILE A 135 4.92 -1.56 9.48
N LEU A 136 5.66 -0.98 8.53
CA LEU A 136 6.74 -1.66 7.84
C LEU A 136 7.91 -1.96 8.78
N ASP A 137 8.30 -0.98 9.61
CA ASP A 137 9.38 -1.10 10.60
C ASP A 137 9.10 -2.21 11.61
N LYS A 138 7.86 -2.28 12.12
CA LYS A 138 7.40 -3.35 13.02
C LYS A 138 7.48 -4.72 12.35
N ALA A 139 7.13 -4.82 11.07
CA ALA A 139 7.15 -6.10 10.34
C ALA A 139 8.57 -6.59 10.05
N ILE A 140 9.51 -5.69 9.71
CA ILE A 140 10.89 -6.06 9.41
C ILE A 140 11.74 -6.29 10.66
N GLY A 141 11.28 -5.82 11.82
CA GLY A 141 11.89 -6.07 13.12
C GLY A 141 13.26 -5.42 13.27
N TYR A 142 13.36 -4.11 13.03
CA TYR A 142 14.49 -3.36 13.59
C TYR A 142 14.41 -3.50 15.11
N ASP A 143 15.34 -4.25 15.69
CA ASP A 143 15.49 -4.36 17.14
C ASP A 143 15.86 -2.97 17.65
N ASP A 144 15.01 -2.36 18.48
CA ASP A 144 15.21 -1.04 19.14
C ASP A 144 16.36 -1.09 20.20
N HIS A 145 17.36 -1.93 19.95
CA HIS A 145 18.49 -2.21 20.82
C HIS A 145 19.81 -1.90 20.09
N LEU A 146 20.04 -0.61 19.84
CA LEU A 146 21.37 -0.02 19.63
C LEU A 146 21.66 0.97 20.76
#